data_AF-A0A1F4NR20-F1
#
_entry.id   AF-A0A1F4NR20-F1
#
_cell.length_a   1.000
_cell.length_b   1.000
_cell.length_c   1.000
_cell.angle_alpha   90.00
_cell.angle_beta   90.00
_cell.angle_gamma   90.00
#
_symmetry.space_group_name_H-M   'P 1'
#
loop_
_entity.id
_entity.type
_entity.pdbx_description
1 polymer ?
#
loop_
_entity_poly.entity_id
_entity_poly.type
_entity_poly.pdbx_seq_one_letter_code
_entity_poly.pdbx_strand_id
1 'polypeptide(L)'
;MIQVKGKVKRRSIAELIGITSAGDAEIQFDTERVTPKREGKVITLPLANPRCEEFYPLVGGRQFLYHSSSGQLWFGGTEEKPFLVELNPTASLDYLGSYLADGEEGFFDLLRPRFLKRIESDLGITAKRQGDIFALRLTGGWADSELKFFMRAFEMSVGSPKPQAGNHFVFETRHKLQGEYILIKLGQGTDIALGAGVLMNPDHTTMRLEDGIYLMQQTAGLMNPKQAD
;
A
#
# COMPACT_ATOMS: atom_id res chain seq x y z
N MET A 1 4.19 4.32 -31.51
CA MET A 1 4.56 2.89 -31.56
C MET A 1 5.35 2.62 -30.28
N ILE A 2 4.67 2.20 -29.21
CA ILE A 2 5.31 2.01 -27.89
C ILE A 2 5.67 0.52 -27.80
N GLN A 3 6.97 0.22 -27.73
CA GLN A 3 7.49 -1.11 -27.44
C GLN A 3 7.14 -1.48 -25.99
N VAL A 4 6.28 -2.48 -25.80
CA VAL A 4 6.10 -3.12 -24.49
C VAL A 4 7.32 -4.03 -24.24
N LYS A 5 8.21 -3.61 -23.33
CA LYS A 5 9.41 -4.37 -22.95
C LYS A 5 9.17 -5.06 -21.62
N GLY A 6 9.23 -6.40 -21.65
CA GLY A 6 9.31 -7.26 -20.47
C GLY A 6 8.30 -8.40 -20.54
N LYS A 7 8.75 -9.63 -20.79
CA LYS A 7 7.91 -10.81 -20.56
C LYS A 7 7.77 -10.97 -19.04
N VAL A 8 6.57 -10.77 -18.52
CA VAL A 8 6.22 -11.02 -17.12
C VAL A 8 6.50 -12.48 -16.78
N LYS A 9 7.33 -12.75 -15.75
CA LYS A 9 7.73 -14.11 -15.37
C LYS A 9 6.73 -14.70 -14.37
N ARG A 10 5.66 -15.30 -14.88
CA ARG A 10 4.76 -16.17 -14.11
C ARG A 10 5.42 -17.53 -13.86
N ARG A 11 5.19 -18.12 -12.68
CA ARG A 11 5.53 -19.52 -12.41
C ARG A 11 4.36 -20.21 -11.70
N SER A 12 4.06 -21.45 -12.08
CA SER A 12 3.09 -22.27 -11.34
C SER A 12 3.73 -22.75 -10.04
N ILE A 13 2.95 -22.97 -8.97
CA ILE A 13 3.55 -23.41 -7.70
C ILE A 13 4.26 -24.76 -7.81
N ALA A 14 3.80 -25.66 -8.69
CA ALA A 14 4.51 -26.91 -8.96
C ALA A 14 5.95 -26.70 -9.45
N GLU A 15 6.22 -25.59 -10.16
CA GLU A 15 7.56 -25.20 -10.62
C GLU A 15 8.36 -24.43 -9.55
N LEU A 16 7.77 -24.18 -8.37
CA LEU A 16 8.27 -23.29 -7.34
C LEU A 16 8.62 -23.97 -6.02
N ILE A 17 8.67 -25.29 -5.98
CA ILE A 17 9.07 -26.08 -4.81
C ILE A 17 10.48 -25.65 -4.27
N GLY A 18 11.27 -24.91 -5.05
CA GLY A 18 12.54 -24.29 -4.63
C GLY A 18 12.49 -22.84 -4.14
N ILE A 19 11.33 -22.16 -4.12
CA ILE A 19 11.21 -20.83 -3.50
C ILE A 19 11.07 -21.02 -1.99
N THR A 20 12.08 -20.58 -1.27
CA THR A 20 12.11 -20.65 0.20
C THR A 20 12.09 -19.27 0.85
N SER A 21 12.19 -18.19 0.07
CA SER A 21 12.19 -16.82 0.60
C SER A 21 11.71 -15.76 -0.40
N ALA A 22 11.27 -14.63 0.15
CA ALA A 22 11.03 -13.39 -0.56
C ALA A 22 11.62 -12.22 0.25
N GLY A 23 12.87 -11.88 -0.03
CA GLY A 23 13.68 -11.03 0.86
C GLY A 23 13.99 -11.76 2.17
N ASP A 24 13.66 -11.14 3.30
CA ASP A 24 13.83 -11.71 4.65
C ASP A 24 12.64 -12.58 5.09
N ALA A 25 11.54 -12.58 4.33
CA ALA A 25 10.39 -13.44 4.56
C ALA A 25 10.71 -14.88 4.13
N GLU A 26 10.46 -15.84 5.01
CA GLU A 26 10.57 -17.28 4.74
C GLU A 26 9.26 -17.77 4.12
N ILE A 27 9.33 -18.36 2.93
CA ILE A 27 8.14 -18.86 2.23
C ILE A 27 8.02 -20.36 2.45
N GLN A 28 6.87 -20.79 2.95
CA GLN A 28 6.50 -22.18 3.10
C GLN A 28 5.23 -22.46 2.30
N PHE A 29 5.18 -23.63 1.66
CA PHE A 29 4.00 -24.10 0.95
C PHE A 29 3.40 -25.27 1.73
N ASP A 30 2.10 -25.20 2.01
CA ASP A 30 1.40 -26.16 2.85
C ASP A 30 0.15 -26.70 2.13
N THR A 31 0.09 -28.02 1.98
CA THR A 31 -1.00 -28.72 1.26
C THR A 31 -2.32 -28.73 2.01
N GLU A 32 -2.30 -28.55 3.34
CA GLU A 32 -3.51 -28.55 4.18
C GLU A 32 -4.05 -27.13 4.40
N ARG A 33 -3.22 -26.11 4.16
CA ARG A 33 -3.59 -24.71 4.33
C ARG A 33 -4.52 -24.23 3.22
N VAL A 34 -5.63 -23.61 3.64
CA VAL A 34 -6.63 -23.06 2.71
C VAL A 34 -6.39 -21.58 2.40
N THR A 35 -5.88 -20.81 3.38
CA THR A 35 -5.65 -19.36 3.23
C THR A 35 -4.20 -18.98 3.57
N PRO A 36 -3.58 -18.07 2.80
CA PRO A 36 -2.28 -17.50 3.14
C PRO A 36 -2.25 -16.93 4.55
N LYS A 37 -1.10 -17.08 5.22
CA LYS A 37 -0.90 -16.53 6.56
C LYS A 37 0.55 -16.13 6.76
N ARG A 38 0.75 -15.08 7.55
CA ARG A 38 2.04 -14.67 8.07
C ARG A 38 2.11 -14.85 9.58
N GLU A 39 3.22 -15.43 10.06
CA GLU A 39 3.57 -15.57 11.47
C GLU A 39 5.01 -15.10 11.68
N GLY A 40 5.17 -13.83 12.08
CA GLY A 40 6.48 -13.20 12.15
C GLY A 40 7.13 -13.15 10.75
N LYS A 41 8.27 -13.82 10.59
CA LYS A 41 8.99 -13.89 9.30
C LYS A 41 8.47 -14.95 8.34
N VAL A 42 7.67 -15.91 8.83
CA VAL A 42 7.22 -17.04 8.01
C VAL A 42 5.91 -16.66 7.33
N ILE A 43 5.87 -16.82 6.01
CA ILE A 43 4.66 -16.73 5.21
C ILE A 43 4.35 -18.13 4.68
N THR A 44 3.21 -18.68 5.11
CA THR A 44 2.72 -19.96 4.64
C THR A 44 1.65 -19.74 3.58
N LEU A 45 1.93 -20.19 2.36
CA LEU A 45 1.02 -20.15 1.23
C LEU A 45 0.38 -21.54 1.03
N PRO A 46 -0.90 -21.60 0.63
CA PRO A 46 -1.53 -22.85 0.20
C PRO A 46 -0.75 -23.54 -0.94
N LEU A 47 -0.78 -24.87 -0.92
CA LEU A 47 -0.35 -25.77 -1.99
C LEU A 47 -1.47 -26.75 -2.37
N ALA A 48 -2.70 -26.48 -1.94
CA ALA A 48 -3.81 -27.40 -2.11
C ALA A 48 -4.14 -27.64 -3.59
N ASN A 49 -3.90 -26.64 -4.46
CA ASN A 49 -4.10 -26.77 -5.90
C ASN A 49 -3.00 -26.08 -6.72
N PRO A 50 -1.82 -26.71 -6.86
CA PRO A 50 -0.63 -26.09 -7.47
C PRO A 50 -0.80 -25.70 -8.96
N ARG A 51 -1.83 -26.22 -9.63
CA ARG A 51 -2.15 -25.92 -11.03
C ARG A 51 -2.98 -24.64 -11.20
N CYS A 52 -3.75 -24.28 -10.19
CA CYS A 52 -4.60 -23.09 -10.18
C CYS A 52 -4.00 -21.95 -9.37
N GLU A 53 -2.96 -22.23 -8.59
CA GLU A 53 -2.24 -21.28 -7.78
C GLU A 53 -1.03 -20.73 -8.55
N GLU A 54 -0.85 -19.41 -8.49
CA GLU A 54 0.18 -18.71 -9.25
C GLU A 54 0.97 -17.79 -8.33
N PHE A 55 2.27 -17.73 -8.57
CA PHE A 55 3.18 -16.85 -7.83
C PHE A 55 3.97 -16.00 -8.80
N TYR A 56 4.01 -14.71 -8.50
CA TYR A 56 4.60 -13.69 -9.33
C TYR A 56 5.66 -12.95 -8.51
N PRO A 57 6.96 -13.23 -8.69
CA PRO A 57 8.00 -12.50 -7.99
C PRO A 57 8.03 -11.04 -8.46
N LEU A 58 8.15 -10.12 -7.50
CA LEU A 58 8.27 -8.68 -7.70
C LEU A 58 9.59 -8.18 -7.09
N VAL A 59 10.08 -7.02 -7.53
CA VAL A 59 11.23 -6.31 -6.95
C VAL A 59 12.44 -7.24 -6.80
N GLY A 60 12.79 -7.93 -7.90
CA GLY A 60 13.90 -8.89 -7.91
C GLY A 60 13.71 -10.10 -6.99
N GLY A 61 12.47 -10.41 -6.60
CA GLY A 61 12.13 -11.52 -5.70
C GLY A 61 12.05 -11.14 -4.22
N ARG A 62 12.15 -9.85 -3.86
CA ARG A 62 11.93 -9.40 -2.47
C ARG A 62 10.46 -9.40 -2.09
N GLN A 63 9.59 -9.22 -3.06
CA GLN A 63 8.14 -9.17 -2.89
C GLN A 63 7.48 -10.14 -3.87
N PHE A 64 6.19 -10.39 -3.72
CA PHE A 64 5.44 -11.26 -4.63
C PHE A 64 3.95 -10.95 -4.66
N LEU A 65 3.30 -11.31 -5.77
CA LEU A 65 1.86 -11.56 -5.80
C LEU A 65 1.61 -13.06 -5.75
N TYR A 66 0.63 -13.45 -4.96
CA TYR A 66 0.13 -14.81 -4.89
C TYR A 66 -1.36 -14.82 -5.25
N HIS A 67 -1.70 -15.48 -6.34
CA HIS A 67 -3.06 -15.65 -6.80
C HIS A 67 -3.53 -17.06 -6.44
N SER A 68 -4.46 -17.14 -5.50
CA SER A 68 -4.97 -18.42 -4.99
C SER A 68 -6.00 -19.02 -5.94
N SER A 69 -6.27 -20.32 -5.81
CA SER A 69 -7.33 -20.99 -6.56
C SER A 69 -8.74 -20.47 -6.24
N SER A 70 -8.92 -19.74 -5.13
CA SER A 70 -10.18 -19.04 -4.78
C SER A 70 -10.37 -17.71 -5.52
N GLY A 71 -9.39 -17.29 -6.33
CA GLY A 71 -9.41 -16.01 -7.05
C GLY A 71 -8.98 -14.81 -6.20
N GLN A 72 -8.45 -15.05 -4.99
CA GLN A 72 -7.93 -13.99 -4.14
C GLN A 72 -6.50 -13.66 -4.53
N LEU A 73 -6.18 -12.36 -4.53
CA LEU A 73 -4.83 -11.88 -4.79
C LEU A 73 -4.20 -11.37 -3.51
N TRP A 74 -3.05 -11.94 -3.17
CA TRP A 74 -2.27 -11.59 -1.99
C TRP A 74 -0.97 -10.91 -2.41
N PHE A 75 -0.60 -9.85 -1.71
CA PHE A 75 0.67 -9.15 -1.88
C PHE A 75 1.51 -9.35 -0.62
N GLY A 76 2.75 -9.80 -0.78
CA GLY A 76 3.61 -10.10 0.36
C GLY A 76 5.08 -10.11 0.04
N GLY A 77 5.88 -10.54 1.02
CA GLY A 77 7.34 -10.61 0.95
C GLY A 77 7.96 -9.64 1.96
N THR A 78 8.99 -8.93 1.56
CA THR A 78 9.75 -8.02 2.43
C THR A 78 9.85 -6.63 1.82
N GLU A 79 9.34 -5.63 2.53
CA GLU A 79 9.66 -4.22 2.29
C GLU A 79 10.80 -3.81 3.22
N GLU A 80 10.48 -3.44 4.45
CA GLU A 80 11.44 -3.32 5.56
C GLU A 80 11.37 -4.52 6.50
N LYS A 81 10.17 -5.06 6.71
CA LYS A 81 9.94 -6.33 7.39
C LYS A 81 9.02 -7.24 6.57
N PRO A 82 8.97 -8.54 6.91
CA PRO A 82 8.03 -9.47 6.30
C PRO A 82 6.57 -9.04 6.48
N PHE A 83 5.84 -8.96 5.38
CA PHE A 83 4.44 -8.55 5.34
C PHE A 83 3.62 -9.48 4.43
N LEU A 84 2.31 -9.51 4.66
CA LEU A 84 1.36 -10.23 3.81
C LEU A 84 -0.01 -9.58 3.95
N VAL A 85 -0.60 -9.17 2.82
CA VAL A 85 -1.91 -8.54 2.78
C VAL A 85 -2.77 -9.09 1.64
N GLU A 86 -4.05 -9.26 1.90
CA GLU A 86 -5.05 -9.54 0.87
C GLU A 86 -5.45 -8.24 0.17
N LEU A 87 -5.37 -8.24 -1.15
CA LEU A 87 -5.90 -7.16 -1.98
C LEU A 87 -7.41 -7.32 -2.11
N ASN A 88 -8.12 -6.21 -2.29
CA ASN A 88 -9.56 -6.18 -2.36
C ASN A 88 -10.06 -7.21 -3.40
N PRO A 89 -10.89 -8.20 -2.98
CA PRO A 89 -11.37 -9.25 -3.89
C PRO A 89 -12.10 -8.70 -5.12
N THR A 90 -12.83 -7.59 -4.97
CA THR A 90 -13.58 -7.00 -6.10
C THR A 90 -12.70 -6.33 -7.14
N ALA A 91 -11.44 -6.01 -6.80
CA ALA A 91 -10.47 -5.38 -7.68
C ALA A 91 -9.24 -6.28 -7.96
N SER A 92 -9.22 -7.53 -7.46
CA SER A 92 -8.08 -8.44 -7.60
C SER A 92 -7.72 -8.69 -9.07
N LEU A 93 -8.72 -8.78 -9.95
CA LEU A 93 -8.50 -8.90 -11.39
C LEU A 93 -7.89 -7.65 -12.02
N ASP A 94 -8.21 -6.45 -11.51
CA ASP A 94 -7.63 -5.21 -12.01
C ASP A 94 -6.14 -5.13 -11.64
N TYR A 95 -5.80 -5.49 -10.39
CA TYR A 95 -4.41 -5.54 -9.93
C TYR A 95 -3.57 -6.56 -10.72
N LEU A 96 -4.08 -7.79 -10.85
CA LEU A 96 -3.38 -8.82 -11.62
C LEU A 96 -3.33 -8.46 -13.11
N GLY A 97 -4.42 -7.94 -13.67
CA GLY A 97 -4.49 -7.53 -15.07
C GLY A 97 -3.49 -6.43 -15.42
N SER A 98 -3.39 -5.40 -14.56
CA SER A 98 -2.40 -4.34 -14.74
C SER A 98 -0.97 -4.86 -14.58
N TYR A 99 -0.72 -5.77 -13.63
CA TYR A 99 0.58 -6.45 -13.54
C TYR A 99 0.93 -7.22 -14.83
N LEU A 100 -0.03 -7.95 -15.40
CA LEU A 100 0.19 -8.74 -16.61
C LEU A 100 0.37 -7.85 -17.86
N ALA A 101 -0.26 -6.69 -17.92
CA ALA A 101 -0.17 -5.76 -19.03
C ALA A 101 1.09 -4.89 -18.96
N ASP A 102 1.36 -4.30 -17.80
CA ASP A 102 2.34 -3.22 -17.60
C ASP A 102 3.46 -3.60 -16.62
N GLY A 103 3.48 -4.83 -16.12
CA GLY A 103 4.50 -5.33 -15.19
C GLY A 103 4.36 -4.77 -13.77
N GLU A 104 5.45 -4.79 -13.01
CA GLU A 104 5.50 -4.25 -11.64
C GLU A 104 5.07 -2.77 -11.59
N GLU A 105 5.54 -2.01 -12.59
CA GLU A 105 4.91 -0.82 -13.18
C GLU A 105 3.47 -0.52 -12.74
N GLY A 106 2.56 -1.11 -13.52
CA GLY A 106 1.13 -0.87 -13.39
C GLY A 106 0.55 -1.41 -12.08
N PHE A 107 1.11 -2.49 -11.52
CA PHE A 107 0.68 -2.97 -10.21
C PHE A 107 0.90 -1.92 -9.11
N PHE A 108 2.12 -1.38 -9.00
CA PHE A 108 2.43 -0.36 -8.00
C PHE A 108 1.72 0.96 -8.27
N ASP A 109 1.47 1.28 -9.54
CA ASP A 109 0.61 2.41 -9.89
C ASP A 109 -0.81 2.21 -9.35
N LEU A 110 -1.44 1.05 -9.53
CA LEU A 110 -2.80 0.79 -8.99
C LEU A 110 -2.89 0.83 -7.46
N LEU A 111 -1.83 0.48 -6.75
CA LEU A 111 -1.78 0.63 -5.29
C LEU A 111 -1.83 2.10 -4.85
N ARG A 112 -1.40 3.03 -5.70
CA ARG A 112 -1.41 4.46 -5.38
C ARG A 112 -2.83 5.03 -5.44
N PRO A 113 -3.30 5.73 -4.40
CA PRO A 113 -4.64 6.31 -4.39
C PRO A 113 -4.88 7.31 -5.52
N ARG A 114 -6.05 7.22 -6.17
CA ARG A 114 -6.41 8.08 -7.32
C ARG A 114 -6.35 9.57 -7.00
N PHE A 115 -6.75 9.96 -5.79
CA PHE A 115 -6.73 11.36 -5.36
C PHE A 115 -5.29 11.88 -5.25
N LEU A 116 -4.38 11.09 -4.66
CA LEU A 116 -2.96 11.44 -4.63
C LEU A 116 -2.36 11.55 -6.03
N LYS A 117 -2.63 10.61 -6.94
CA LYS A 117 -2.13 10.69 -8.33
C LYS A 117 -2.54 12.00 -9.01
N ARG A 118 -3.79 12.43 -8.81
CA ARG A 118 -4.28 13.71 -9.32
C ARG A 118 -3.48 14.88 -8.76
N ILE A 119 -3.28 14.94 -7.44
CA ILE A 119 -2.53 16.03 -6.81
C ILE A 119 -1.06 16.03 -7.27
N GLU A 120 -0.42 14.86 -7.32
CA GLU A 120 0.97 14.73 -7.80
C GLU A 120 1.11 15.25 -9.23
N SER A 121 0.15 14.94 -10.11
CA SER A 121 0.10 15.44 -11.48
C SER A 121 -0.13 16.96 -11.54
N ASP A 122 -1.08 17.47 -10.75
CA ASP A 122 -1.45 18.89 -10.76
C ASP A 122 -0.34 19.78 -10.18
N LEU A 123 0.43 19.27 -9.23
CA LEU A 123 1.47 20.03 -8.50
C LEU A 123 2.91 19.67 -8.87
N GLY A 124 3.15 18.60 -9.64
CA GLY A 124 4.49 18.14 -10.01
C GLY A 124 5.34 17.68 -8.82
N ILE A 125 4.71 17.18 -7.76
CA ILE A 125 5.37 16.66 -6.55
C ILE A 125 5.05 15.17 -6.39
N THR A 126 5.84 14.45 -5.60
CA THR A 126 5.68 13.00 -5.39
C THR A 126 5.50 12.67 -3.92
N ALA A 127 4.53 11.81 -3.63
CA ALA A 127 4.28 11.25 -2.32
C ALA A 127 5.36 10.24 -1.95
N LYS A 128 5.81 10.29 -0.70
CA LYS A 128 6.63 9.24 -0.09
C LYS A 128 5.71 8.12 0.38
N ARG A 129 6.16 6.87 0.33
CA ARG A 129 5.45 5.71 0.86
C ARG A 129 6.15 5.17 2.10
N GLN A 130 5.37 4.76 3.11
CA GLN A 130 5.80 3.94 4.23
C GLN A 130 4.74 2.88 4.44
N GLY A 131 5.03 1.62 4.06
CA GLY A 131 4.07 0.52 4.13
C GLY A 131 2.77 0.86 3.41
N ASP A 132 1.69 0.90 4.18
CA ASP A 132 0.34 1.15 3.67
C ASP A 132 -0.02 2.64 3.56
N ILE A 133 0.87 3.57 3.91
CA ILE A 133 0.62 5.02 3.89
C ILE A 133 1.44 5.72 2.81
N PHE A 134 0.77 6.53 2.01
CA PHE A 134 1.40 7.54 1.18
C PHE A 134 1.30 8.91 1.86
N ALA A 135 2.38 9.67 1.87
CA ALA A 135 2.49 11.00 2.47
C ALA A 135 3.10 12.00 1.46
N LEU A 136 2.33 13.04 1.14
CA LEU A 136 2.65 14.08 0.17
C LEU A 136 2.80 15.41 0.89
N ARG A 137 3.95 16.06 0.77
CA ARG A 137 4.21 17.36 1.41
C ARG A 137 3.39 18.45 0.73
N LEU A 138 2.64 19.23 1.51
CA LEU A 138 1.96 20.44 1.09
C LEU A 138 2.83 21.68 1.38
N THR A 139 2.52 22.80 0.72
CA THR A 139 3.14 24.09 1.03
C THR A 139 2.46 24.76 2.22
N GLY A 140 3.23 25.53 2.99
CA GLY A 140 2.73 26.30 4.14
C GLY A 140 2.49 25.49 5.43
N GLY A 141 2.04 26.22 6.46
CA GLY A 141 1.63 25.68 7.76
C GLY A 141 0.13 25.78 8.01
N TRP A 142 -0.34 25.41 9.20
CA TRP A 142 -1.78 25.31 9.50
C TRP A 142 -2.53 26.65 9.41
N ALA A 143 -1.83 27.75 9.68
CA ALA A 143 -2.39 29.10 9.60
C ALA A 143 -2.32 29.69 8.17
N ASP A 144 -1.61 29.04 7.26
CA ASP A 144 -1.26 29.56 5.95
C ASP A 144 -2.49 29.66 5.03
N SER A 145 -2.57 30.78 4.29
CA SER A 145 -3.56 30.96 3.23
C SER A 145 -3.39 29.95 2.10
N GLU A 146 -2.17 29.51 1.81
CA GLU A 146 -1.89 28.51 0.77
C GLU A 146 -2.55 27.17 1.08
N LEU A 147 -2.45 26.70 2.33
CA LEU A 147 -3.13 25.47 2.76
C LEU A 147 -4.65 25.59 2.60
N LYS A 148 -5.23 26.73 3.01
CA LYS A 148 -6.68 26.97 2.86
C LYS A 148 -7.09 27.02 1.39
N PHE A 149 -6.27 27.63 0.54
CA PHE A 149 -6.49 27.64 -0.90
C PHE A 149 -6.42 26.24 -1.48
N PHE A 150 -5.39 25.45 -1.14
CA PHE A 150 -5.25 24.05 -1.55
C PHE A 150 -6.49 23.24 -1.16
N MET A 151 -6.90 23.30 0.11
CA MET A 151 -8.07 22.56 0.59
C MET A 151 -9.35 22.94 -0.17
N ARG A 152 -9.53 24.21 -0.54
CA ARG A 152 -10.66 24.64 -1.36
C ARG A 152 -10.55 24.17 -2.81
N ALA A 153 -9.37 24.28 -3.42
CA ALA A 153 -9.12 23.90 -4.81
C ALA A 153 -9.36 22.41 -5.06
N PHE A 154 -9.10 21.57 -4.05
CA PHE A 154 -9.33 20.13 -4.11
C PHE A 154 -10.61 19.67 -3.38
N GLU A 155 -11.54 20.61 -3.13
CA GLU A 155 -12.87 20.33 -2.54
C GLU A 155 -12.81 19.57 -1.20
N MET A 156 -11.71 19.71 -0.46
CA MET A 156 -11.52 19.16 0.87
C MET A 156 -12.34 20.00 1.84
N SER A 157 -13.64 19.68 1.92
CA SER A 157 -14.57 20.34 2.82
C SER A 157 -14.23 19.95 4.24
N VAL A 158 -13.60 20.86 4.96
CA VAL A 158 -13.40 20.66 6.39
C VAL A 158 -14.11 21.79 7.12
N GLY A 159 -15.17 21.44 7.83
CA GLY A 159 -15.81 22.36 8.75
C GLY A 159 -14.77 22.77 9.78
N SER A 160 -14.22 23.98 9.65
CA SER A 160 -13.16 24.60 10.47
C SER A 160 -12.39 23.62 11.37
N PRO A 161 -11.58 22.72 10.79
CA PRO A 161 -10.89 21.73 11.59
C PRO A 161 -9.79 22.43 12.36
N LYS A 162 -9.82 22.31 13.68
CA LYS A 162 -8.63 22.58 14.47
C LYS A 162 -7.81 21.30 14.49
N PRO A 163 -6.53 21.33 14.07
CA PRO A 163 -5.67 20.17 14.21
C PRO A 163 -5.63 19.75 15.66
N GLN A 164 -5.73 18.43 15.87
CA GLN A 164 -5.60 17.83 17.19
C GLN A 164 -4.15 17.45 17.39
N ALA A 165 -3.55 17.92 18.47
CA ALA A 165 -2.22 17.50 18.86
C ALA A 165 -2.30 16.21 19.68
N GLY A 166 -1.42 15.25 19.40
CA GLY A 166 -1.36 14.01 20.17
C GLY A 166 -0.76 12.84 19.38
N ASN A 167 -1.09 11.64 19.84
CA ASN A 167 -0.74 10.39 19.19
C ASN A 167 -2.01 9.81 18.53
N HIS A 168 -2.07 9.89 17.21
CA HIS A 168 -3.25 9.52 16.43
C HIS A 168 -2.98 8.26 15.62
N PHE A 169 -3.88 7.29 15.64
CA PHE A 169 -3.87 6.24 14.64
C PHE A 169 -4.19 6.85 13.27
N VAL A 170 -3.39 6.51 12.27
CA VAL A 170 -3.57 7.01 10.90
C VAL A 170 -4.37 5.98 10.12
N PHE A 171 -5.62 6.35 9.83
CA PHE A 171 -6.64 5.44 9.30
C PHE A 171 -6.81 4.17 10.15
N GLU A 172 -7.37 3.12 9.58
CA GLU A 172 -7.45 1.80 10.20
C GLU A 172 -6.15 1.00 9.98
N THR A 173 -4.98 1.60 10.23
CA THR A 173 -3.68 0.90 10.16
C THR A 173 -3.03 0.80 11.55
N ARG A 174 -1.83 0.23 11.61
CA ARG A 174 -0.98 0.29 12.82
C ARG A 174 -0.11 1.54 12.89
N HIS A 175 -0.16 2.40 11.87
CA HIS A 175 0.57 3.65 11.86
C HIS A 175 0.06 4.59 12.95
N LYS A 176 0.98 5.27 13.62
CA LYS A 176 0.70 6.34 14.57
C LYS A 176 1.41 7.61 14.13
N LEU A 177 0.66 8.70 14.07
CA LEU A 177 1.22 10.03 13.94
C LEU A 177 1.33 10.65 15.32
N GLN A 178 2.56 10.95 15.74
CA GLN A 178 2.84 11.82 16.87
C GLN A 178 2.99 13.25 16.35
N GLY A 179 2.01 14.10 16.64
CA GLY A 179 2.00 15.50 16.19
C GLY A 179 0.60 16.05 16.01
N GLU A 180 0.43 16.90 15.01
CA GLU A 180 -0.85 17.53 14.67
C GLU A 180 -1.56 16.74 13.58
N TYR A 181 -2.87 16.50 13.76
CA TYR A 181 -3.65 15.61 12.89
C TYR A 181 -5.07 16.13 12.63
N ILE A 182 -5.52 15.99 11.39
CA ILE A 182 -6.92 16.16 10.98
C ILE A 182 -7.28 15.03 10.02
N LEU A 183 -8.38 14.31 10.30
CA LEU A 183 -9.00 13.39 9.35
C LEU A 183 -10.11 14.11 8.58
N ILE A 184 -10.07 14.01 7.26
CA ILE A 184 -11.00 14.60 6.32
C ILE A 184 -11.65 13.46 5.55
N LYS A 185 -12.97 13.38 5.61
CA LYS A 185 -13.75 12.42 4.83
C LYS A 185 -14.17 13.09 3.53
N LEU A 186 -13.52 12.73 2.44
CA LEU A 186 -14.07 13.02 1.12
C LEU A 186 -15.25 12.08 0.89
N GLY A 187 -16.26 12.53 0.14
CA GLY A 187 -17.43 11.70 -0.19
C GLY A 187 -17.05 10.32 -0.75
N GLN A 188 -18.00 9.38 -0.75
CA GLN A 188 -17.78 8.00 -1.24
C GLN A 188 -16.73 7.20 -0.45
N GLY A 189 -16.54 7.50 0.84
CA GLY A 189 -15.70 6.68 1.73
C GLY A 189 -14.19 6.84 1.53
N THR A 190 -13.76 7.96 0.92
CA THR A 190 -12.33 8.27 0.77
C THR A 190 -11.87 9.12 1.94
N ASP A 191 -11.05 8.53 2.81
CA ASP A 191 -10.47 9.24 3.95
C ASP A 191 -9.09 9.81 3.60
N ILE A 192 -8.84 11.04 4.00
CA ILE A 192 -7.56 11.74 3.87
C ILE A 192 -7.17 12.28 5.23
N ALA A 193 -5.91 12.13 5.59
CA ALA A 193 -5.37 12.77 6.78
C ALA A 193 -4.47 13.93 6.38
N LEU A 194 -4.60 15.07 7.05
CA LEU A 194 -3.57 16.10 7.06
C LEU A 194 -2.82 15.97 8.39
N GLY A 195 -1.50 16.05 8.35
CA GLY A 195 -0.74 16.03 9.58
C GLY A 195 0.70 16.52 9.48
N ALA A 196 1.26 16.84 10.63
CA ALA A 196 2.65 17.25 10.80
C ALA A 196 3.22 16.54 12.04
N GLY A 197 4.51 16.19 12.02
CA GLY A 197 5.18 15.50 13.14
C GLY A 197 5.92 14.23 12.71
N VAL A 198 5.68 13.12 13.41
CA VAL A 198 6.43 11.87 13.23
C VAL A 198 5.49 10.70 12.98
N LEU A 199 5.58 10.11 11.80
CA LEU A 199 4.80 8.93 11.40
C LEU A 199 5.59 7.66 11.72
N MET A 200 5.01 6.83 12.58
CA MET A 200 5.63 5.61 13.10
C MET A 200 4.79 4.39 12.74
N ASN A 201 5.45 3.29 12.43
CA ASN A 201 4.86 1.95 12.38
C ASN A 201 5.85 0.98 13.04
N PRO A 202 5.40 -0.04 13.80
CA PRO A 202 6.32 -1.04 14.36
C PRO A 202 7.17 -1.75 13.30
N ASP A 203 6.71 -1.84 12.06
CA ASP A 203 7.35 -2.62 10.99
C ASP A 203 8.03 -1.80 9.90
N HIS A 204 8.04 -0.47 10.03
CA HIS A 204 8.71 0.43 9.09
C HIS A 204 9.53 1.50 9.81
N THR A 205 10.58 1.97 9.15
CA THR A 205 11.47 3.02 9.62
C THR A 205 10.66 4.29 9.77
N THR A 206 10.82 4.95 10.91
CA THR A 206 10.08 6.17 11.23
C THR A 206 10.24 7.24 10.15
N MET A 207 9.12 7.81 9.68
CA MET A 207 9.08 8.88 8.71
C MET A 207 8.85 10.20 9.44
N ARG A 208 9.85 11.08 9.38
CA ARG A 208 9.74 12.45 9.91
C ARG A 208 9.04 13.31 8.87
N LEU A 209 7.91 13.88 9.23
CA LEU A 209 7.14 14.82 8.41
C LEU A 209 7.68 16.23 8.66
N GLU A 210 8.93 16.43 8.23
CA GLU A 210 9.70 17.64 8.52
C GLU A 210 9.14 18.85 7.76
N ASP A 211 9.16 20.00 8.45
CA ASP A 211 8.89 21.35 7.93
C ASP A 211 7.64 21.52 7.06
N GLY A 212 6.50 20.99 7.51
CA GLY A 212 5.22 21.33 6.90
C GLY A 212 4.11 20.34 7.20
N ILE A 213 3.01 20.54 6.48
CA ILE A 213 1.84 19.67 6.54
C ILE A 213 1.95 18.66 5.42
N TYR A 214 1.62 17.42 5.74
CA TYR A 214 1.57 16.33 4.79
C TYR A 214 0.13 15.89 4.62
N LEU A 215 -0.26 15.71 3.36
CA LEU A 215 -1.44 14.99 2.97
C LEU A 215 -1.11 13.51 2.95
N MET A 216 -1.81 12.74 3.76
CA MET A 216 -1.66 11.30 3.87
C MET A 216 -2.90 10.61 3.33
N GLN A 217 -2.69 9.47 2.67
CA GLN A 217 -3.76 8.59 2.23
C GLN A 217 -3.29 7.13 2.30
N GLN A 218 -4.20 6.25 2.69
CA GLN A 218 -3.97 4.82 2.71
C GLN A 218 -3.86 4.26 1.29
N THR A 219 -2.98 3.28 1.11
CA THR A 219 -2.82 2.47 -0.10
C THR A 219 -4.16 1.93 -0.58
N ALA A 220 -4.41 2.02 -1.88
CA ALA A 220 -5.68 1.62 -2.46
C ALA A 220 -5.84 0.08 -2.46
N GLY A 221 -7.07 -0.36 -2.18
CA GLY A 221 -7.51 -1.74 -2.35
C GLY A 221 -6.83 -2.76 -1.44
N LEU A 222 -6.43 -2.37 -0.24
CA LEU A 222 -6.08 -3.31 0.82
C LEU A 222 -7.34 -3.72 1.58
N MET A 223 -7.58 -5.02 1.77
CA MET A 223 -8.80 -5.51 2.45
C MET A 223 -8.74 -5.33 3.96
N ASN A 224 -7.59 -5.64 4.59
CA ASN A 224 -7.36 -5.51 6.02
C ASN A 224 -5.97 -4.92 6.32
N PRO A 225 -5.80 -3.60 6.20
CA PRO A 225 -4.51 -2.92 6.37
C PRO A 225 -3.85 -3.17 7.74
N LYS A 226 -4.64 -3.37 8.82
CA LYS A 226 -4.08 -3.72 10.15
C LYS A 226 -3.37 -5.08 10.21
N GLN A 227 -3.62 -5.96 9.24
CA GLN A 227 -3.03 -7.29 9.17
C GLN A 227 -1.80 -7.34 8.25
N ALA A 228 -1.70 -6.37 7.34
CA ALA A 228 -0.60 -6.21 6.38
C ALA A 228 0.72 -5.98 7.11
N ASP A 229 0.71 -4.98 7.98
CA ASP A 229 1.74 -4.70 8.95
C ASP A 229 1.59 -5.69 10.12
#